data_AF-A0A7W0UGX2-F1
#
_entry.id   AF-A0A7W0UGX2-F1
#
_cell.length_a   1.000
_cell.length_b   1.000
_cell.length_c   1.000
_cell.angle_alpha   90.00
_cell.angle_beta   90.00
_cell.angle_gamma   90.00
#
_symmetry.space_group_name_H-M   'P 1'
#
loop_
_entity.id
_entity.type
_entity.pdbx_description
1 polymer ?
#
loop_
_entity_poly.entity_id
_entity_poly.type
_entity_poly.pdbx_seq_one_letter_code
_entity_poly.pdbx_strand_id
1 'polypeptide(L)' 'MPNADHVRVFDTTLRDGEQSPGISLNLREKVEIAEHLARLGVDVIEAGFPISSTGETDAVKAIAETVRGPVIAGLA' A
#
# COMPACT_ATOMS: atom_id res chain seq x y z
N MET A 1 -7.75 -1.34 -22.78
CA MET A 1 -8.28 -0.17 -22.06
C MET A 1 -9.14 -0.68 -20.93
N PRO A 2 -9.01 -0.18 -19.69
CA PRO A 2 -9.92 -0.57 -18.62
C PRO A 2 -11.37 -0.27 -19.04
N ASN A 3 -12.31 -1.13 -18.65
CA ASN A 3 -13.72 -0.97 -18.95
C ASN A 3 -14.22 0.39 -18.43
N ALA A 4 -15.00 1.13 -19.21
CA ALA A 4 -15.50 2.46 -18.82
C ALA A 4 -16.37 2.41 -17.55
N ASP A 5 -16.97 1.26 -17.27
CA ASP A 5 -17.80 1.02 -16.08
C ASP A 5 -16.99 0.55 -14.86
N HIS A 6 -15.67 0.35 -14.98
CA HIS A 6 -14.83 -0.13 -13.89
C HIS A 6 -14.46 1.02 -12.94
N VAL A 7 -15.00 0.98 -11.72
CA VAL A 7 -14.60 1.88 -10.63
C VAL A 7 -13.28 1.39 -10.05
N ARG A 8 -12.24 2.23 -10.13
CA ARG A 8 -10.93 1.90 -9.56
C ARG A 8 -10.91 2.19 -8.07
N VAL A 9 -10.44 1.22 -7.29
CA VAL A 9 -10.24 1.33 -5.85
C VAL A 9 -8.78 1.68 -5.56
N PHE A 10 -8.59 2.84 -4.95
CA PHE A 10 -7.30 3.28 -4.40
C PHE A 10 -7.37 3.14 -2.88
N ASP A 11 -6.59 2.21 -2.33
CA ASP A 11 -6.57 1.92 -0.90
C ASP A 11 -5.43 2.67 -0.20
N THR A 12 -5.74 3.36 0.90
CA THR A 12 -4.79 4.14 1.71
C THR A 12 -4.53 3.54 3.09
N THR A 13 -4.90 2.27 3.32
CA THR A 13 -4.79 1.63 4.64
C THR A 13 -3.37 1.65 5.19
N LEU A 14 -2.37 1.45 4.34
CA LEU A 14 -0.96 1.39 4.76
C LEU A 14 -0.30 2.75 5.02
N ARG A 15 -0.95 3.85 4.60
CA ARG A 15 -0.45 5.23 4.77
C ARG A 15 -1.36 6.00 5.72
N ASP A 16 -2.58 6.32 5.29
CA ASP A 16 -3.54 7.07 6.11
C ASP A 16 -4.02 6.25 7.31
N GLY A 17 -4.26 4.95 7.10
CA GLY A 17 -4.68 4.06 8.17
C GLY A 17 -3.65 3.99 9.30
N GLU A 18 -2.36 3.90 8.97
CA GLU A 18 -1.28 3.90 9.96
C GLU A 18 -1.15 5.22 10.72
N GLN A 19 -1.53 6.37 10.12
CA GLN A 19 -1.50 7.67 10.81
C GLN A 19 -2.59 7.82 11.90
N SER A 20 -3.46 6.82 12.05
CA SER A 20 -4.48 6.81 13.09
C SER A 20 -3.85 6.64 14.50
N PRO A 21 -4.32 7.39 15.52
CA PRO A 21 -3.78 7.28 16.86
C PRO A 21 -3.80 5.85 17.41
N GLY A 22 -2.65 5.38 17.89
CA GLY A 22 -2.49 4.04 18.45
C GLY A 22 -2.23 2.93 17.44
N ILE A 23 -2.08 3.26 16.15
CA ILE A 23 -1.65 2.33 15.11
C ILE A 23 -0.17 2.58 14.78
N SER A 24 0.59 1.51 14.68
CA SER A 24 1.97 1.52 14.20
C SER A 24 2.21 0.16 13.58
N LEU A 25 2.49 0.13 12.27
CA LEU A 25 2.66 -1.11 11.53
C LEU A 25 4.15 -1.34 11.30
N ASN A 26 4.62 -2.51 11.68
CA ASN A 26 5.97 -2.92 11.31
C ASN A 26 6.01 -3.41 9.85
N LEU A 27 7.23 -3.54 9.30
CA LEU A 27 7.46 -3.96 7.92
C LEU A 27 6.69 -5.24 7.53
N ARG A 28 6.68 -6.25 8.41
CA ARG A 28 6.02 -7.53 8.12
C ARG A 28 4.50 -7.38 8.08
N GLU A 29 3.93 -6.63 9.02
CA GLU A 29 2.49 -6.33 9.05
C GLU A 29 2.07 -5.56 7.79
N LYS A 30 2.87 -4.58 7.36
CA LYS A 30 2.60 -3.82 6.13
C LYS A 30 2.57 -4.72 4.90
N VAL A 31 3.54 -5.64 4.76
CA VAL A 31 3.56 -6.60 3.63
C VAL A 31 2.36 -7.55 3.70
N GLU A 32 2.03 -8.09 4.88
CA GLU A 32 0.90 -9.00 5.05
C GLU A 32 -0.44 -8.32 4.68
N ILE A 33 -0.67 -7.10 5.17
CA ILE A 33 -1.85 -6.30 4.82
C ILE A 33 -1.87 -6.00 3.31
N ALA A 34 -0.74 -5.64 2.71
CA ALA A 34 -0.65 -5.38 1.28
C ALA A 34 -1.02 -6.62 0.43
N GLU A 35 -0.61 -7.82 0.84
CA GLU A 35 -1.04 -9.06 0.19
C GLU A 35 -2.54 -9.32 0.35
N HIS A 36 -3.12 -9.00 1.52
CA HIS A 36 -4.57 -9.10 1.73
C HIS A 36 -5.35 -8.14 0.83
N LEU A 37 -4.88 -6.89 0.69
CA LEU A 37 -5.47 -5.89 -0.21
C LEU A 37 -5.37 -6.33 -1.68
N ALA A 38 -4.24 -6.91 -2.07
CA ALA A 38 -4.08 -7.49 -3.41
C ALA A 38 -5.06 -8.66 -3.65
N ARG A 39 -5.27 -9.54 -2.66
CA ARG A 39 -6.27 -10.62 -2.72
C ARG A 39 -7.71 -10.09 -2.77
N LEU A 40 -7.99 -8.97 -2.10
CA LEU A 40 -9.28 -8.28 -2.17
C LEU A 40 -9.55 -7.71 -3.57
N GLY A 41 -8.50 -7.45 -4.35
CA GLY A 41 -8.61 -6.98 -5.73
C GLY A 41 -8.67 -5.46 -5.85
N VAL A 42 -8.04 -4.72 -4.93
CA VAL A 42 -7.87 -3.27 -5.08
C VAL A 42 -6.98 -2.95 -6.29
N ASP A 43 -7.20 -1.81 -6.94
CA ASP A 43 -6.43 -1.44 -8.14
C ASP A 43 -5.09 -0.78 -7.79
N VAL A 44 -5.06 -0.04 -6.67
CA VAL A 44 -3.88 0.70 -6.21
C VAL A 44 -3.77 0.61 -4.70
N ILE A 45 -2.55 0.43 -4.19
CA ILE A 45 -2.22 0.50 -2.77
C ILE A 45 -1.26 1.66 -2.56
N GLU A 46 -1.63 2.63 -1.71
CA GLU A 46 -0.70 3.63 -1.19
C GLU A 46 0.11 3.02 -0.04
N ALA A 47 1.34 2.62 -0.35
CA ALA A 47 2.17 1.80 0.53
C ALA A 47 2.91 2.58 1.63
N GLY A 48 2.88 3.90 1.60
CA GLY A 48 3.54 4.75 2.59
C GLY A 48 4.04 6.08 2.02
N PHE A 49 4.92 6.75 2.78
CA PHE A 49 5.54 8.02 2.39
C PHE A 49 7.08 7.89 2.36
N PRO A 50 7.68 7.41 1.24
CA PRO A 50 9.08 7.01 1.20
C PRO A 50 10.08 8.06 1.69
N ILE A 51 9.85 9.34 1.36
CA ILE A 51 10.78 10.43 1.69
C ILE A 51 10.83 10.74 3.20
N SER A 52 9.87 10.26 3.98
CA SER A 52 9.78 10.58 5.42
C SER A 52 10.86 9.87 6.25
N SER A 53 11.29 8.67 5.87
CA SER A 53 12.34 7.93 6.57
C SER A 53 12.90 6.77 5.73
N THR A 54 14.07 6.24 6.13
CA THR A 54 14.61 5.01 5.53
C THR A 54 13.70 3.81 5.75
N GLY A 55 13.06 3.71 6.92
CA GLY A 55 12.12 2.62 7.22
C GLY A 55 10.90 2.62 6.30
N GLU A 56 10.37 3.80 5.98
CA GLU A 56 9.27 3.94 5.01
C GLU A 56 9.71 3.61 3.59
N THR A 57 10.92 4.02 3.19
CA THR A 57 11.49 3.63 1.89
C THR A 57 11.63 2.11 1.78
N ASP A 58 12.17 1.45 2.82
CA ASP A 58 12.36 0.00 2.85
C ASP A 58 11.01 -0.73 2.82
N ALA A 59 10.00 -0.22 3.51
CA ALA A 59 8.65 -0.78 3.51
C ALA A 59 7.99 -0.70 2.14
N VAL A 60 7.98 0.47 1.51
CA VAL A 60 7.41 0.65 0.17
C VAL A 60 8.13 -0.22 -0.86
N LYS A 61 9.46 -0.32 -0.76
CA LYS A 61 10.26 -1.19 -1.62
C LYS A 61 9.92 -2.68 -1.43
N ALA A 62 9.84 -3.15 -0.18
CA ALA A 62 9.50 -4.53 0.11
C ALA A 62 8.12 -4.91 -0.43
N ILE A 63 7.12 -4.04 -0.26
CA ILE A 63 5.77 -4.24 -0.82
C ILE A 63 5.82 -4.30 -2.35
N ALA A 64 6.52 -3.37 -2.99
CA ALA A 64 6.66 -3.35 -4.44
C ALA A 64 7.34 -4.60 -5.03
N GLU A 65 8.30 -5.18 -4.30
CA GLU A 65 9.01 -6.38 -4.73
C GLU A 65 8.19 -7.66 -4.53
N THR A 66 7.36 -7.72 -3.49
CA THR A 66 6.65 -8.94 -3.05
C THR A 66 5.21 -9.03 -3.55
N VAL A 67 4.47 -7.93 -3.52
CA VAL A 67 3.03 -7.91 -3.84
C VAL A 67 2.84 -7.86 -5.36
N ARG A 68 1.80 -8.56 -5.84
CA ARG A 68 1.46 -8.68 -7.27
C ARG A 68 -0.02 -8.36 -7.46
N GLY A 69 -0.35 -7.69 -8.56
CA GLY A 69 -1.74 -7.32 -8.90
C GLY A 69 -1.95 -5.81 -8.91
N PRO A 70 -2.09 -5.15 -7.74
CA PRO A 70 -2.31 -3.72 -7.66
C PRO A 70 -1.08 -2.92 -8.09
N VAL A 71 -1.30 -1.68 -8.53
CA VAL A 71 -0.24 -0.69 -8.66
C VAL A 71 0.19 -0.26 -7.25
N ILE A 72 1.50 -0.24 -6.99
CA ILE A 72 2.04 0.28 -5.73
C ILE A 72 2.37 1.76 -5.89
N ALA A 73 1.77 2.59 -5.04
CA ALA A 73 1.97 4.03 -5.00
C ALA A 73 2.70 4.43 -3.71
N GLY A 74 3.57 5.43 -3.80
CA GLY A 74 4.12 6.14 -2.63
C GLY A 74 3.68 7.59 -2.69
N LEU A 75 3.34 8.18 -1.55
CA LEU A 75 3.00 9.59 -1.48
C LEU A 75 4.23 10.46 -1.82
N ALA A 76 4.01 11.61 -2.46
CA ALA A 76 5.03 12.58 -2.87
C ALA A 76 5.15 13.74 -1.88
#